data_AF-A0A2E3DK09-F1
#
_entry.id   AF-A0A2E3DK09-F1
#
_cell.length_a   1.000
_cell.length_b   1.000
_cell.length_c   1.000
_cell.angle_alpha   90.00
_cell.angle_beta   90.00
_cell.angle_gamma   90.00
#
_symmetry.space_group_name_H-M   'P 1'
#
loop_
_entity.id
_entity.type
_entity.pdbx_description
1 polymer ?
#
loop_
_entity_poly.entity_id
_entity_poly.type
_entity_poly.pdbx_seq_one_letter_code
_entity_poly.pdbx_strand_id
1 'polypeptide(L)'
;MNATTSQQCTGYDSPLGLSRRKVLQSFGMGLGSIALTQMECARMLHAREGVLDQVHHTPKAKRVIYLFQSGGPSQLDLFDYRPELEKAHGQQLPDEIRKGQRLTAMSGNQASLPMVKSPFKYTQHGESGQWISEVLPNIADIADDICIVRSMHTEAINHGPAVTHMQTGSQFPGRPSMGAWLDYGLGTENDDLPAFVILVTKNKGGQPLLTRLWGSGFLPSRYQGTRFRSGQDPVLYLSNPQGLSAEARRQMLDRLKDLHELKLQKQSNPDLESRIAQYELAFRMQQSIPEVTNTADEPEHTFKLYGEAAKNPGSYSANCLLARRLAERGVRFIQLYHPGWDQHGGLIGGLRNQAKETDQASAALVTDLKQRGLLDDTLIIWGGEFGRTNYCQGKLNGENFGRDHHPRCFSLWMAGGGIKGGVTHGETDPLGYNIANNGVHVHDFHATILHLLGIDHERLTYKYQGRRFRLTDVHGEVVSNIIR
;
A
#
# COMPACT_ATOMS: atom_id res chain seq x y z
N MET A 1 -9.05 -80.67 35.96
CA MET A 1 -10.11 -79.69 35.65
C MET A 1 -9.90 -78.53 36.59
N ASN A 2 -9.29 -77.44 36.13
CA ASN A 2 -9.96 -76.24 35.60
C ASN A 2 -10.72 -75.51 36.73
N ALA A 3 -10.53 -74.23 37.03
CA ALA A 3 -9.77 -73.18 36.37
C ALA A 3 -9.47 -72.03 37.36
N THR A 4 -8.41 -71.32 37.03
CA THR A 4 -7.95 -70.00 37.49
C THR A 4 -8.96 -68.87 37.28
N THR A 5 -8.62 -67.70 37.84
CA THR A 5 -9.04 -66.29 37.57
C THR A 5 -9.81 -65.63 38.73
N SER A 6 -9.53 -64.40 39.18
CA SER A 6 -8.65 -63.34 38.67
C SER A 6 -8.22 -62.42 39.81
N GLN A 7 -6.92 -62.20 40.00
CA GLN A 7 -6.44 -60.94 40.57
C GLN A 7 -6.81 -59.84 39.57
N GLN A 8 -7.81 -59.03 39.90
CA GLN A 8 -8.10 -57.83 39.13
C GLN A 8 -7.01 -56.80 39.42
N CYS A 9 -6.25 -56.47 38.38
CA CYS A 9 -5.34 -55.34 38.35
C CYS A 9 -6.11 -54.04 38.68
N THR A 10 -6.09 -53.62 39.93
CA THR A 10 -6.36 -52.22 40.27
C THR A 10 -5.13 -51.44 39.82
N GLY A 11 -5.31 -50.60 38.80
CA GLY A 11 -4.25 -49.78 38.23
C GLY A 11 -3.52 -48.99 39.31
N TYR A 12 -2.24 -48.72 39.08
CA TYR A 12 -1.37 -47.97 39.98
C TYR A 12 -1.99 -46.59 40.29
N ASP A 13 -2.56 -46.45 41.49
CA ASP A 13 -3.01 -45.16 42.00
C ASP A 13 -1.78 -44.35 42.42
N SER A 14 -1.62 -43.18 41.79
CA SER A 14 -0.56 -42.25 42.12
C SER A 14 -0.63 -41.90 43.61
N PRO A 15 0.48 -41.98 44.38
CA PRO A 15 0.50 -41.65 45.80
C PRO A 15 0.16 -40.17 46.10
N LEU A 16 0.07 -39.33 45.06
CA LEU A 16 -0.37 -37.93 45.14
C LEU A 16 -1.89 -37.75 44.89
N GLY A 17 -2.65 -38.83 44.67
CA GLY A 17 -4.10 -38.74 44.37
C GLY A 17 -4.44 -38.08 43.03
N LEU A 18 -3.45 -37.95 42.15
CA LEU A 18 -3.59 -37.29 40.85
C LEU A 18 -3.66 -38.33 39.74
N SER A 19 -4.82 -38.42 39.09
CA SER A 19 -4.97 -39.23 37.89
C SER A 19 -4.20 -38.62 36.72
N ARG A 20 -3.76 -39.47 35.78
CA ARG A 20 -3.05 -39.04 34.55
C ARG A 20 -3.81 -37.95 33.78
N ARG A 21 -5.15 -38.01 33.78
CA ARG A 21 -6.05 -36.98 33.23
C ARG A 21 -5.99 -35.66 34.00
N LYS A 22 -6.01 -35.70 35.34
CA LYS A 22 -5.88 -34.49 36.19
C LYS A 22 -4.52 -33.83 36.03
N VAL A 23 -3.45 -34.60 35.90
CA VAL A 23 -2.11 -34.07 35.62
C VAL A 23 -2.08 -33.37 34.25
N LEU A 24 -2.59 -34.01 33.20
CA LEU A 24 -2.63 -33.41 31.86
C LEU A 24 -3.54 -32.17 31.79
N GLN A 25 -4.68 -32.16 32.47
CA GLN A 25 -5.54 -30.97 32.54
C GLN A 25 -4.90 -29.83 33.34
N SER A 26 -4.29 -30.13 34.49
CA SER A 26 -3.73 -29.09 35.37
C SER A 26 -2.40 -28.53 34.86
N PHE A 27 -1.51 -29.38 34.33
CA PHE A 27 -0.22 -28.94 33.77
C PHE A 27 -0.32 -28.49 32.32
N GLY A 28 -1.10 -29.19 31.49
CA GLY A 28 -1.26 -28.85 30.07
C GLY A 28 -2.00 -27.53 29.86
N MET A 29 -3.01 -27.24 30.69
CA MET A 29 -3.66 -25.91 30.67
C MET A 29 -2.94 -24.90 31.56
N GLY A 30 -2.25 -25.28 32.63
CA GLY A 30 -1.57 -24.34 33.54
C GLY A 30 -0.31 -23.72 32.91
N LEU A 31 0.65 -24.55 32.48
CA LEU A 31 1.85 -24.04 31.81
C LEU A 31 1.53 -23.51 30.40
N GLY A 32 0.58 -24.14 29.71
CA GLY A 32 0.10 -23.68 28.41
C GLY A 32 -0.61 -22.33 28.50
N SER A 33 -1.44 -22.09 29.52
CA SER A 33 -2.06 -20.79 29.74
C SER A 33 -1.06 -19.76 30.23
N ILE A 34 -0.10 -20.11 31.10
CA ILE A 34 0.97 -19.17 31.48
C ILE A 34 1.82 -18.79 30.26
N ALA A 35 2.18 -19.76 29.40
CA ALA A 35 2.89 -19.49 28.17
C ALA A 35 2.05 -18.64 27.20
N LEU A 36 0.76 -18.94 27.04
CA LEU A 36 -0.17 -18.15 26.22
C LEU A 36 -0.35 -16.74 26.77
N THR A 37 -0.60 -16.58 28.07
CA THR A 37 -0.73 -15.30 28.75
C THR A 37 0.59 -14.54 28.72
N GLN A 38 1.75 -15.21 28.81
CA GLN A 38 3.05 -14.57 28.70
C GLN A 38 3.32 -14.16 27.24
N MET A 39 2.89 -14.93 26.25
CA MET A 39 2.95 -14.56 24.84
C MET A 39 1.97 -13.41 24.52
N GLU A 40 0.75 -13.43 25.06
CA GLU A 40 -0.23 -12.35 24.92
C GLU A 40 0.22 -11.08 25.64
N CYS A 41 0.77 -11.21 26.85
CA CYS A 41 1.28 -10.09 27.63
C CYS A 41 2.56 -9.51 27.00
N ALA A 42 3.46 -10.35 26.48
CA ALA A 42 4.61 -9.90 25.68
C ALA A 42 4.13 -9.19 24.40
N ARG A 43 3.09 -9.70 23.74
CA ARG A 43 2.48 -9.07 22.56
C ARG A 43 1.82 -7.73 22.92
N MET A 44 1.18 -7.60 24.09
CA MET A 44 0.65 -6.33 24.62
C MET A 44 1.74 -5.35 25.07
N LEU A 45 2.88 -5.86 25.58
CA LEU A 45 4.01 -5.04 26.05
C LEU A 45 4.94 -4.58 24.90
N HIS A 46 4.86 -5.20 23.73
CA HIS A 46 5.77 -4.95 22.61
C HIS A 46 5.11 -4.40 21.35
N ALA A 47 3.81 -4.65 21.14
CA ALA A 47 3.04 -3.96 20.11
C ALA A 47 3.03 -2.46 20.45
N ARG A 48 3.59 -1.64 19.56
CA ARG A 48 3.55 -0.20 19.75
C ARG A 48 2.14 0.27 19.42
N GLU A 49 1.38 0.59 20.46
CA GLU A 49 0.05 1.17 20.35
C GLU A 49 0.10 2.53 19.65
N GLY A 50 -0.88 2.78 18.78
CA GLY A 50 -1.12 4.09 18.19
C GLY A 50 -1.71 5.06 19.21
N VAL A 51 -2.07 6.26 18.77
CA VAL A 51 -2.75 7.26 19.62
C VAL A 51 -4.22 6.92 19.87
N LEU A 52 -4.80 6.01 19.10
CA LEU A 52 -6.19 5.60 19.24
C LEU A 52 -6.28 4.42 20.20
N ASP A 53 -6.81 4.66 21.40
CA ASP A 53 -7.08 3.61 22.39
C ASP A 53 -8.06 2.56 21.84
N GLN A 54 -9.01 3.01 21.02
CA GLN A 54 -9.94 2.18 20.26
C GLN A 54 -10.22 2.81 18.90
N VAL A 55 -10.44 1.96 17.90
CA VAL A 55 -10.98 2.38 16.60
C VAL A 55 -12.36 3.01 16.77
N HIS A 56 -12.70 3.96 15.91
CA HIS A 56 -13.95 4.72 15.97
C HIS A 56 -15.16 3.88 15.54
N HIS A 57 -14.94 2.87 14.71
CA HIS A 57 -15.95 1.91 14.22
C HIS A 57 -15.28 0.61 13.79
N THR A 58 -16.07 -0.44 13.53
CA THR A 58 -15.55 -1.76 13.17
C THR A 58 -14.71 -1.70 11.88
N PRO A 59 -13.42 -2.05 11.93
CA PRO A 59 -12.54 -2.01 10.77
C PRO A 59 -12.90 -3.12 9.80
N LYS A 60 -12.85 -2.80 8.50
CA LYS A 60 -13.01 -3.74 7.39
C LYS A 60 -11.65 -4.20 6.84
N ALA A 61 -10.61 -3.39 7.03
CA ALA A 61 -9.23 -3.71 6.69
C ALA A 61 -8.35 -3.57 7.93
N LYS A 62 -7.27 -4.34 7.98
CA LYS A 62 -6.17 -4.18 8.94
C LYS A 62 -4.96 -3.52 8.33
N ARG A 63 -4.71 -3.71 7.03
CA ARG A 63 -3.50 -3.24 6.36
C ARG A 63 -3.77 -2.75 4.95
N VAL A 64 -2.83 -1.94 4.44
CA VAL A 64 -2.90 -1.36 3.09
C VAL A 64 -1.66 -1.73 2.31
N ILE A 65 -1.85 -2.21 1.08
CA ILE A 65 -0.79 -2.31 0.06
C ILE A 65 -1.12 -1.33 -1.06
N TYR A 66 -0.29 -0.31 -1.24
CA TYR A 66 -0.49 0.68 -2.29
C TYR A 66 0.57 0.52 -3.38
N LEU A 67 0.12 0.04 -4.54
CA LEU A 67 0.85 -0.10 -5.80
C LEU A 67 0.78 1.22 -6.58
N PHE A 68 1.66 2.16 -6.25
CA PHE A 68 1.68 3.50 -6.82
C PHE A 68 2.44 3.56 -8.15
N GLN A 69 1.67 3.72 -9.21
CA GLN A 69 2.12 3.84 -10.59
C GLN A 69 2.50 5.29 -10.89
N SER A 70 3.73 5.67 -10.50
CA SER A 70 4.17 7.06 -10.56
C SER A 70 4.36 7.51 -12.01
N GLY A 71 3.68 8.60 -12.33
CA GLY A 71 3.65 9.16 -13.68
C GLY A 71 2.24 9.26 -14.25
N GLY A 72 1.16 9.09 -13.49
CA GLY A 72 -0.21 9.28 -14.00
C GLY A 72 -0.59 8.35 -15.15
N PRO A 73 -0.91 7.07 -14.87
CA PRO A 73 -1.34 6.10 -15.87
C PRO A 73 -2.54 6.63 -16.66
N SER A 74 -2.54 6.42 -17.98
CA SER A 74 -3.62 6.89 -18.84
C SER A 74 -4.90 6.08 -18.58
N GLN A 75 -5.90 6.71 -17.96
CA GLN A 75 -7.22 6.12 -17.73
C GLN A 75 -7.88 5.69 -19.04
N LEU A 76 -7.71 6.51 -20.08
CA LEU A 76 -8.30 6.33 -21.42
C LEU A 76 -7.69 5.15 -22.19
N ASP A 77 -6.53 4.66 -21.76
CA ASP A 77 -5.80 3.56 -22.42
C ASP A 77 -5.76 2.28 -21.57
N LEU A 78 -6.33 2.31 -20.35
CA LEU A 78 -6.31 1.19 -19.41
C LEU A 78 -7.71 0.76 -18.94
N PHE A 79 -8.54 1.70 -18.45
CA PHE A 79 -9.76 1.38 -17.69
C PHE A 79 -11.01 2.17 -18.10
N ASP A 80 -10.86 3.18 -18.96
CA ASP A 80 -11.93 4.12 -19.30
C ASP A 80 -12.18 4.14 -20.82
N TYR A 81 -12.90 3.12 -21.30
CA TYR A 81 -13.22 2.96 -22.71
C TYR A 81 -14.13 4.09 -23.21
N ARG A 82 -13.71 4.81 -24.27
CA ARG A 82 -14.43 5.99 -24.80
C ARG A 82 -14.63 5.88 -26.33
N PRO A 83 -15.74 5.27 -26.80
CA PRO A 83 -16.01 5.10 -28.22
C PRO A 83 -16.26 6.44 -28.95
N GLU A 84 -16.76 7.46 -28.27
CA GLU A 84 -16.92 8.80 -28.85
C GLU A 84 -15.57 9.46 -29.13
N LEU A 85 -14.55 9.18 -28.32
CA LEU A 85 -13.19 9.63 -28.56
C LEU A 85 -12.57 8.98 -29.81
N GLU A 86 -13.00 7.76 -30.16
CA GLU A 86 -12.62 7.12 -31.43
C GLU A 86 -13.12 7.91 -32.64
N LYS A 87 -14.39 8.31 -32.61
CA LYS A 87 -15.02 9.12 -33.66
C LYS A 87 -14.40 10.51 -33.77
N ALA A 88 -13.97 11.05 -32.63
CA ALA A 88 -13.37 12.38 -32.53
C ALA A 88 -11.84 12.41 -32.78
N HIS A 89 -11.23 11.28 -33.13
CA HIS A 89 -9.79 11.20 -33.36
C HIS A 89 -9.31 12.20 -34.44
N GLY A 90 -8.28 12.97 -34.11
CA GLY A 90 -7.70 14.00 -34.96
C GLY A 90 -8.47 15.33 -34.96
N GLN A 91 -9.67 15.38 -34.38
CA GLN A 91 -10.44 16.62 -34.27
C GLN A 91 -9.95 17.50 -33.12
N GLN A 92 -10.14 18.81 -33.23
CA GLN A 92 -9.78 19.76 -32.18
C GLN A 92 -10.66 19.56 -30.94
N LEU A 93 -10.05 19.52 -29.74
CA LEU A 93 -10.80 19.54 -28.48
C LEU A 93 -11.75 20.76 -28.44
N PRO A 94 -13.07 20.57 -28.32
CA PRO A 94 -14.02 21.68 -28.27
C PRO A 94 -13.84 22.52 -27.01
N ASP A 95 -13.98 23.84 -27.13
CA ASP A 95 -13.87 24.75 -25.99
C ASP A 95 -14.96 24.52 -24.93
N GLU A 96 -16.13 24.04 -25.35
CA GLU A 96 -17.26 23.67 -24.47
C GLU A 96 -16.92 22.48 -23.55
N ILE A 97 -16.05 21.58 -24.01
CA ILE A 97 -15.56 20.44 -23.22
C ILE A 97 -14.43 20.89 -22.31
N ARG A 98 -13.53 21.74 -22.83
CA ARG A 98 -12.37 22.27 -22.10
C ARG A 98 -12.77 23.23 -20.97
N LYS A 99 -13.84 24.01 -21.15
CA LYS A 99 -14.39 24.97 -20.16
C LYS A 99 -13.34 25.92 -19.55
N GLY A 100 -12.37 26.35 -20.36
CA GLY A 100 -11.31 27.26 -19.91
C GLY A 100 -10.34 26.68 -18.87
N GLN A 101 -10.33 25.35 -18.67
CA GLN A 101 -9.47 24.72 -17.68
C GLN A 101 -7.98 24.96 -17.95
N ARG A 102 -7.22 25.05 -16.84
CA ARG A 102 -5.77 25.20 -16.87
C ARG A 102 -5.11 23.99 -17.51
N LEU A 103 -4.31 24.23 -18.55
CA LEU A 103 -3.43 23.25 -19.17
C LEU A 103 -2.00 23.38 -18.63
N THR A 104 -1.14 22.40 -18.90
CA THR A 104 0.29 22.56 -18.63
C THR A 104 0.89 23.63 -19.55
N ALA A 105 2.12 24.08 -19.26
CA ALA A 105 2.85 24.97 -20.16
C ALA A 105 3.09 24.35 -21.55
N MET A 106 3.15 23.02 -21.66
CA MET A 106 3.35 22.35 -22.95
C MET A 106 2.09 22.44 -23.81
N SER A 107 0.94 22.05 -23.26
CA SER A 107 -0.35 22.13 -23.99
C SER A 107 -0.95 23.53 -24.07
N GLY A 108 -0.62 24.42 -23.15
CA GLY A 108 -1.09 25.81 -23.19
C GLY A 108 -0.50 26.62 -24.34
N ASN A 109 0.67 26.20 -24.85
CA ASN A 109 1.40 26.87 -25.92
C ASN A 109 1.26 26.19 -27.31
N GLN A 110 0.50 25.09 -27.42
CA GLN A 110 0.25 24.45 -28.73
C GLN A 110 -0.96 25.08 -29.44
N ALA A 111 -0.86 25.23 -30.76
CA ALA A 111 -1.89 25.87 -31.58
C ALA A 111 -3.18 25.05 -31.72
N SER A 112 -3.09 23.72 -31.56
CA SER A 112 -4.22 22.79 -31.65
C SER A 112 -4.08 21.71 -30.58
N LEU A 113 -5.21 21.19 -30.09
CA LEU A 113 -5.32 20.10 -29.12
C LEU A 113 -6.04 18.93 -29.81
N PRO A 114 -5.38 18.20 -30.72
CA PRO A 114 -6.03 17.13 -31.47
C PRO A 114 -6.38 15.97 -30.54
N MET A 115 -7.67 15.65 -30.41
CA MET A 115 -8.17 14.52 -29.65
C MET A 115 -7.63 13.20 -30.21
N VAL A 116 -7.30 12.27 -29.32
CA VAL A 116 -6.69 10.99 -29.70
C VAL A 116 -7.39 9.82 -29.01
N LYS A 117 -7.97 8.94 -29.82
CA LYS A 117 -8.48 7.64 -29.42
C LYS A 117 -7.45 6.77 -28.73
N SER A 118 -7.92 5.81 -27.94
CA SER A 118 -7.02 4.78 -27.44
C SER A 118 -6.47 3.94 -28.60
N PRO A 119 -5.17 3.59 -28.60
CA PRO A 119 -4.59 2.72 -29.61
C PRO A 119 -4.81 1.22 -29.30
N PHE A 120 -5.41 0.91 -28.15
CA PHE A 120 -5.61 -0.46 -27.66
C PHE A 120 -7.05 -0.90 -27.77
N LYS A 121 -7.25 -2.21 -27.91
CA LYS A 121 -8.58 -2.80 -27.87
C LYS A 121 -9.09 -2.92 -26.44
N TYR A 122 -10.41 -2.90 -26.32
CA TYR A 122 -11.13 -3.07 -25.07
C TYR A 122 -12.13 -4.20 -25.17
N THR A 123 -12.23 -4.97 -24.09
CA THR A 123 -13.24 -6.01 -23.92
C THR A 123 -13.84 -5.93 -22.53
N GLN A 124 -15.06 -6.42 -22.37
CA GLN A 124 -15.70 -6.56 -21.06
C GLN A 124 -15.23 -7.85 -20.40
N HIS A 125 -14.91 -7.78 -19.12
CA HIS A 125 -14.39 -8.90 -18.33
C HIS A 125 -15.19 -9.11 -17.04
N GLY A 126 -15.18 -10.36 -16.58
CA GLY A 126 -15.93 -10.79 -15.40
C GLY A 126 -17.45 -10.79 -15.61
N GLU A 127 -18.16 -11.19 -14.57
CA GLU A 127 -19.62 -11.05 -14.47
C GLU A 127 -20.04 -9.57 -14.38
N SER A 128 -19.16 -8.72 -13.84
CA SER A 128 -19.35 -7.28 -13.75
C SER A 128 -19.30 -6.54 -15.09
N GLY A 129 -18.79 -7.17 -16.15
CA GLY A 129 -18.72 -6.57 -17.48
C GLY A 129 -17.82 -5.33 -17.55
N GLN A 130 -16.77 -5.27 -16.73
CA GLN A 130 -15.88 -4.12 -16.66
C GLN A 130 -15.01 -4.02 -17.91
N TRP A 131 -14.93 -2.81 -18.48
CA TRP A 131 -14.09 -2.54 -19.65
C TRP A 131 -12.63 -2.39 -19.24
N ILE A 132 -11.77 -3.29 -19.72
CA ILE A 132 -10.33 -3.29 -19.46
C ILE A 132 -9.60 -3.44 -20.80
N SER A 133 -8.49 -2.70 -20.93
CA SER A 133 -7.64 -2.67 -22.12
C SER A 133 -6.89 -3.99 -22.31
N GLU A 134 -6.66 -4.40 -23.57
CA GLU A 134 -5.95 -5.63 -23.94
C GLU A 134 -4.51 -5.69 -23.42
N VAL A 135 -3.93 -4.57 -22.98
CA VAL A 135 -2.59 -4.53 -22.40
C VAL A 135 -2.55 -5.02 -20.95
N LEU A 136 -3.69 -5.19 -20.29
CA LEU A 136 -3.81 -5.65 -18.91
C LEU A 136 -4.54 -7.01 -18.77
N PRO A 137 -4.09 -8.07 -19.47
CA PRO A 137 -4.82 -9.34 -19.50
C PRO A 137 -4.96 -10.01 -18.12
N ASN A 138 -3.97 -9.89 -17.24
CA ASN A 138 -4.03 -10.54 -15.92
C ASN A 138 -4.90 -9.75 -14.94
N ILE A 139 -4.87 -8.42 -14.98
CA ILE A 139 -5.81 -7.60 -14.20
C ILE A 139 -7.25 -7.83 -14.69
N ALA A 140 -7.45 -8.08 -15.98
CA ALA A 140 -8.75 -8.40 -16.53
C ALA A 140 -9.33 -9.71 -15.95
N ASP A 141 -8.49 -10.71 -15.62
CA ASP A 141 -8.92 -11.97 -15.00
C ASP A 141 -9.45 -11.79 -13.56
N ILE A 142 -9.11 -10.67 -12.89
CA ILE A 142 -9.57 -10.35 -11.54
C ILE A 142 -10.62 -9.23 -11.53
N ALA A 143 -11.28 -8.95 -12.65
CA ALA A 143 -12.27 -7.87 -12.78
C ALA A 143 -13.31 -7.87 -11.65
N ASP A 144 -13.87 -9.04 -11.32
CA ASP A 144 -14.91 -9.15 -10.28
C ASP A 144 -14.38 -9.01 -8.84
N ASP A 145 -13.07 -9.03 -8.65
CA ASP A 145 -12.42 -8.81 -7.34
C ASP A 145 -12.03 -7.34 -7.13
N ILE A 146 -12.01 -6.52 -8.19
CA ILE A 146 -11.59 -5.11 -8.12
C ILE A 146 -12.77 -4.14 -8.27
N CYS A 147 -12.65 -3.00 -7.60
CA CYS A 147 -13.48 -1.83 -7.83
C CYS A 147 -12.67 -0.79 -8.61
N ILE A 148 -13.13 -0.42 -9.81
CA ILE A 148 -12.50 0.65 -10.61
C ILE A 148 -13.20 1.97 -10.27
N VAL A 149 -12.46 2.93 -9.73
CA VAL A 149 -12.93 4.31 -9.56
C VAL A 149 -12.47 5.12 -10.76
N ARG A 150 -13.38 5.59 -11.62
CA ARG A 150 -13.08 6.32 -12.87
C ARG A 150 -13.11 7.83 -12.74
N SER A 151 -13.65 8.33 -11.63
CA SER A 151 -13.95 9.74 -11.39
C SER A 151 -13.02 10.37 -10.35
N MET A 152 -11.81 9.86 -10.19
CA MET A 152 -10.82 10.49 -9.32
C MET A 152 -10.44 11.87 -9.86
N HIS A 153 -10.25 12.86 -8.99
CA HIS A 153 -9.74 14.16 -9.41
C HIS A 153 -8.92 14.88 -8.33
N THR A 154 -8.08 15.82 -8.79
CA THR A 154 -7.25 16.70 -7.98
C THR A 154 -7.05 18.05 -8.68
N GLU A 155 -6.51 19.05 -7.99
CA GLU A 155 -6.11 20.33 -8.58
C GLU A 155 -4.66 20.31 -9.11
N ALA A 156 -3.85 19.37 -8.61
CA ALA A 156 -2.42 19.32 -8.89
C ALA A 156 -2.17 18.81 -10.32
N ILE A 157 -1.64 19.68 -11.18
CA ILE A 157 -1.35 19.35 -12.58
C ILE A 157 0.10 18.88 -12.81
N ASN A 158 0.96 19.01 -11.81
CA ASN A 158 2.38 18.64 -11.91
C ASN A 158 2.68 17.48 -10.98
N HIS A 159 3.56 16.57 -11.40
CA HIS A 159 3.91 15.37 -10.65
C HIS A 159 4.33 15.64 -9.20
N GLY A 160 5.26 16.57 -8.97
CA GLY A 160 5.74 16.88 -7.61
C GLY A 160 4.61 17.19 -6.63
N PRO A 161 3.76 18.21 -6.90
CA PRO A 161 2.57 18.49 -6.10
C PRO A 161 1.53 17.37 -6.08
N ALA A 162 1.26 16.70 -7.21
CA ALA A 162 0.20 15.69 -7.30
C ALA A 162 0.54 14.41 -6.52
N VAL A 163 1.77 13.91 -6.63
CA VAL A 163 2.24 12.79 -5.82
C VAL A 163 2.26 13.20 -4.34
N THR A 164 2.67 14.43 -4.01
CA THR A 164 2.60 14.92 -2.61
C THR A 164 1.16 14.94 -2.10
N HIS A 165 0.20 15.34 -2.93
CA HIS A 165 -1.22 15.36 -2.58
C HIS A 165 -1.74 13.94 -2.32
N MET A 166 -1.50 12.99 -3.23
CA MET A 166 -1.90 11.59 -3.05
C MET A 166 -1.31 10.95 -1.79
N GLN A 167 -0.10 11.33 -1.40
CA GLN A 167 0.56 10.72 -0.25
C GLN A 167 0.24 11.42 1.07
N THR A 168 -0.07 12.72 1.06
CA THR A 168 -0.10 13.55 2.29
C THR A 168 -1.35 14.43 2.46
N GLY A 169 -2.31 14.34 1.54
CA GLY A 169 -3.51 15.19 1.56
C GLY A 169 -3.22 16.67 1.29
N SER A 170 -2.02 17.03 0.81
CA SER A 170 -1.61 18.41 0.51
C SER A 170 -0.70 18.48 -0.69
N GLN A 171 -0.88 19.51 -1.52
CA GLN A 171 0.01 19.80 -2.64
C GLN A 171 1.37 20.36 -2.19
N PHE A 172 1.42 20.91 -0.96
CA PHE A 172 2.63 21.42 -0.35
C PHE A 172 3.31 20.34 0.52
N PRO A 173 4.63 20.20 0.42
CA PRO A 173 5.39 19.31 1.30
C PRO A 173 5.38 19.76 2.77
N GLY A 174 5.69 18.82 3.67
CA GLY A 174 5.78 19.07 5.12
C GLY A 174 4.67 18.42 5.93
N ARG A 175 3.61 17.93 5.27
CA ARG A 175 2.58 17.11 5.92
C ARG A 175 3.01 15.64 6.02
N PRO A 176 2.56 14.92 7.05
CA PRO A 176 2.81 13.49 7.18
C PRO A 176 2.15 12.71 6.04
N SER A 177 2.75 11.59 5.66
CA SER A 177 2.19 10.69 4.63
C SER A 177 1.19 9.68 5.21
N MET A 178 0.37 9.08 4.34
CA MET A 178 -0.69 8.16 4.74
C MET A 178 -0.22 6.98 5.59
N GLY A 179 0.93 6.39 5.26
CA GLY A 179 1.52 5.33 6.10
C GLY A 179 1.91 5.84 7.50
N ALA A 180 2.38 7.08 7.62
CA ALA A 180 2.66 7.70 8.91
C ALA A 180 1.38 8.00 9.70
N TRP A 181 0.26 8.31 9.02
CA TRP A 181 -1.05 8.46 9.68
C TRP A 181 -1.50 7.15 10.31
N LEU A 182 -1.33 6.03 9.61
CA LEU A 182 -1.73 4.73 10.14
C LEU A 182 -0.85 4.26 11.29
N ASP A 183 0.47 4.43 11.18
CA ASP A 183 1.37 4.13 12.30
C ASP A 183 1.08 5.05 13.50
N TYR A 184 0.77 6.34 13.26
CA TYR A 184 0.33 7.25 14.33
C TYR A 184 -1.00 6.85 14.97
N GLY A 185 -2.00 6.51 14.15
CA GLY A 185 -3.34 6.19 14.61
C GLY A 185 -3.43 4.83 15.28
N LEU A 186 -2.93 3.79 14.62
CA LEU A 186 -3.12 2.38 14.99
C LEU A 186 -1.85 1.69 15.47
N GLY A 187 -0.68 2.27 15.22
CA GLY A 187 0.59 1.62 15.53
C GLY A 187 0.85 0.35 14.71
N THR A 188 1.53 -0.61 15.32
CA THR A 188 1.92 -1.87 14.68
C THR A 188 1.41 -3.09 15.46
N GLU A 189 0.99 -4.12 14.74
CA GLU A 189 0.64 -5.45 15.28
C GLU A 189 1.84 -6.41 15.28
N ASN A 190 2.98 -5.97 14.74
CA ASN A 190 4.21 -6.74 14.67
C ASN A 190 5.35 -5.98 15.36
N ASP A 191 6.24 -6.72 16.00
CA ASP A 191 7.30 -6.13 16.83
C ASP A 191 8.61 -5.96 16.06
N ASP A 192 8.81 -6.78 15.02
CA ASP A 192 10.11 -6.94 14.38
C ASP A 192 10.27 -6.20 13.05
N LEU A 193 9.18 -5.66 12.49
CA LEU A 193 9.19 -4.91 11.23
C LEU A 193 8.59 -3.52 11.42
N PRO A 194 8.96 -2.55 10.56
CA PRO A 194 8.32 -1.25 10.57
C PRO A 194 6.82 -1.37 10.23
N ALA A 195 5.98 -0.54 10.85
CA ALA A 195 4.57 -0.41 10.48
C ALA A 195 4.40 0.07 9.02
N PHE A 196 5.34 0.90 8.54
CA PHE A 196 5.30 1.56 7.24
C PHE A 196 6.56 1.26 6.43
N VAL A 197 6.42 0.45 5.38
CA VAL A 197 7.51 -0.03 4.51
C VAL A 197 7.38 0.53 3.10
N ILE A 198 8.51 0.95 2.51
CA ILE A 198 8.60 1.51 1.16
C ILE A 198 9.41 0.59 0.26
N LEU A 199 8.82 0.22 -0.86
CA LEU A 199 9.44 -0.53 -1.94
C LEU A 199 9.50 0.38 -3.18
N VAL A 200 10.64 0.41 -3.87
CA VAL A 200 10.78 1.19 -5.10
C VAL A 200 11.36 0.27 -6.16
N THR A 201 10.70 0.18 -7.32
CA THR A 201 11.22 -0.62 -8.43
C THR A 201 12.58 -0.07 -8.87
N LYS A 202 13.59 -0.95 -8.97
CA LYS A 202 14.95 -0.58 -9.38
C LYS A 202 15.03 -0.26 -10.87
N ASN A 203 16.04 0.51 -11.26
CA ASN A 203 16.38 0.81 -12.66
C ASN A 203 15.24 1.45 -13.48
N LYS A 204 14.32 2.17 -12.84
CA LYS A 204 13.28 2.93 -13.53
C LYS A 204 13.69 4.40 -13.68
N GLY A 205 13.36 4.97 -14.84
CA GLY A 205 13.38 6.40 -15.09
C GLY A 205 12.02 7.04 -14.82
N GLY A 206 11.91 8.35 -15.07
CA GLY A 206 10.71 9.15 -14.80
C GLY A 206 10.96 10.19 -13.72
N GLN A 207 9.88 10.74 -13.17
CA GLN A 207 9.97 11.82 -12.21
C GLN A 207 10.65 11.36 -10.90
N PRO A 208 11.55 12.16 -10.32
CA PRO A 208 12.24 11.80 -9.08
C PRO A 208 11.27 11.58 -7.92
N LEU A 209 11.38 10.41 -7.29
CA LEU A 209 10.70 10.12 -6.02
C LEU A 209 11.56 10.61 -4.85
N LEU A 210 11.01 11.55 -4.08
CA LEU A 210 11.68 12.17 -2.95
C LEU A 210 11.26 11.52 -1.63
N THR A 211 12.16 11.43 -0.67
CA THR A 211 11.91 10.81 0.65
C THR A 211 10.75 11.44 1.42
N ARG A 212 10.44 12.72 1.15
CA ARG A 212 9.28 13.42 1.71
C ARG A 212 7.93 12.75 1.40
N LEU A 213 7.84 11.95 0.34
CA LEU A 213 6.60 11.28 -0.09
C LEU A 213 6.17 10.16 0.88
N TRP A 214 7.08 9.64 1.67
CA TRP A 214 6.81 8.71 2.78
C TRP A 214 7.28 9.29 4.11
N GLY A 215 7.26 10.63 4.20
CA GLY A 215 7.70 11.40 5.35
C GLY A 215 6.75 11.32 6.55
N SER A 216 7.31 11.47 7.74
CA SER A 216 6.53 11.75 8.96
C SER A 216 6.05 13.21 9.04
N GLY A 217 6.61 14.12 8.24
CA GLY A 217 6.21 15.53 8.23
C GLY A 217 6.44 16.16 9.60
N PHE A 218 5.38 16.73 10.19
CA PHE A 218 5.41 17.26 11.55
C PHE A 218 5.14 16.21 12.65
N LEU A 219 4.81 14.97 12.30
CA LEU A 219 4.74 13.89 13.29
C LEU A 219 6.16 13.50 13.73
N PRO A 220 6.32 12.91 14.93
CA PRO A 220 7.60 12.37 15.37
C PRO A 220 8.26 11.44 14.34
N SER A 221 9.59 11.51 14.20
CA SER A 221 10.34 10.78 13.19
C SER A 221 10.25 9.24 13.31
N ARG A 222 9.80 8.74 14.45
CA ARG A 222 9.46 7.32 14.66
C ARG A 222 8.28 6.81 13.81
N TYR A 223 7.55 7.69 13.11
CA TYR A 223 6.47 7.34 12.16
C TYR A 223 6.93 7.41 10.69
N GLN A 224 8.23 7.62 10.45
CA GLN A 224 8.81 7.72 9.11
C GLN A 224 8.77 6.38 8.38
N GLY A 225 8.39 6.39 7.10
CA GLY A 225 8.43 5.19 6.26
C GLY A 225 9.86 4.68 6.08
N THR A 226 10.05 3.36 6.23
CA THR A 226 11.35 2.69 6.08
C THR A 226 11.47 2.07 4.70
N ARG A 227 12.46 2.52 3.92
CA ARG A 227 12.68 1.99 2.56
C ARG A 227 13.50 0.72 2.58
N PHE A 228 12.97 -0.33 1.97
CA PHE A 228 13.73 -1.54 1.66
C PHE A 228 14.34 -1.41 0.26
N ARG A 229 15.64 -1.68 0.16
CA ARG A 229 16.45 -1.62 -1.04
C ARG A 229 16.53 -3.01 -1.68
N SER A 230 16.81 -3.02 -2.98
CA SER A 230 16.95 -4.23 -3.78
C SER A 230 18.33 -4.88 -3.71
N GLY A 231 19.21 -4.41 -2.83
CA GLY A 231 20.61 -4.86 -2.71
C GLY A 231 20.81 -5.86 -1.58
N GLN A 232 22.07 -6.24 -1.35
CA GLN A 232 22.48 -7.15 -0.26
C GLN A 232 22.06 -6.64 1.13
N ASP A 233 22.01 -5.33 1.31
CA ASP A 233 21.46 -4.69 2.50
C ASP A 233 20.11 -4.03 2.15
N PRO A 234 18.97 -4.74 2.35
CA PRO A 234 17.65 -4.17 2.16
C PRO A 234 17.45 -2.92 3.02
N VAL A 235 18.01 -2.91 4.23
CA VAL A 235 18.02 -1.73 5.10
C VAL A 235 19.47 -1.38 5.39
N LEU A 236 19.84 -0.14 5.10
CA LEU A 236 21.21 0.32 5.28
C LEU A 236 21.63 0.27 6.74
N TYR A 237 22.88 -0.14 6.97
CA TYR A 237 23.52 -0.20 8.30
C TYR A 237 22.78 -1.08 9.32
N LEU A 238 21.97 -2.01 8.82
CA LEU A 238 21.25 -2.97 9.66
C LEU A 238 22.19 -4.06 10.15
N SER A 239 23.03 -4.61 9.28
CA SER A 239 23.98 -5.69 9.58
C SER A 239 25.05 -5.26 10.59
N ASN A 240 25.46 -6.16 11.48
CA ASN A 240 26.59 -5.90 12.38
C ASN A 240 27.91 -5.90 11.59
N PRO A 241 28.85 -4.98 11.88
CA PRO A 241 30.18 -5.01 11.29
C PRO A 241 30.92 -6.29 11.68
N GLN A 242 31.84 -6.73 10.83
CA GLN A 242 32.62 -7.95 11.06
C GLN A 242 33.36 -7.87 12.41
N GLY A 243 33.24 -8.93 13.22
CA GLY A 243 33.84 -9.00 14.56
C GLY A 243 32.94 -8.53 15.71
N LEU A 244 31.75 -7.98 15.43
CA LEU A 244 30.77 -7.62 16.45
C LEU A 244 29.69 -8.70 16.58
N SER A 245 29.59 -9.34 17.75
CA SER A 245 28.53 -10.33 18.01
C SER A 245 27.18 -9.66 18.28
N ALA A 246 26.10 -10.42 18.13
CA ALA A 246 24.74 -9.94 18.42
C ALA A 246 24.58 -9.57 19.91
N GLU A 247 25.23 -10.33 20.81
CA GLU A 247 25.22 -10.09 22.26
C GLU A 247 25.94 -8.79 22.60
N ALA A 248 27.11 -8.54 22.00
CA ALA A 248 27.84 -7.29 22.17
C ALA A 248 27.02 -6.10 21.66
N ARG A 249 26.31 -6.26 20.53
CA ARG A 249 25.40 -5.24 20.00
C ARG A 249 24.24 -4.96 20.95
N ARG A 250 23.60 -5.99 21.51
CA ARG A 250 22.51 -5.84 22.49
C ARG A 250 22.98 -5.08 23.72
N GLN A 251 24.13 -5.46 24.30
CA GLN A 251 24.70 -4.78 25.47
C GLN A 251 25.00 -3.30 25.18
N MET A 252 25.53 -2.98 24.00
CA MET A 252 25.75 -1.60 23.57
C MET A 252 24.43 -0.80 23.52
N LEU A 253 23.37 -1.40 22.95
CA LEU A 253 22.05 -0.76 22.85
C LEU A 253 21.41 -0.56 24.23
N ASP A 254 21.54 -1.53 25.14
CA ASP A 254 21.07 -1.42 26.53
C ASP A 254 21.73 -0.23 27.24
N ARG A 255 23.07 -0.11 27.13
CA ARG A 255 23.78 1.03 27.72
C ARG A 255 23.42 2.37 27.09
N LEU A 256 23.17 2.39 25.79
CA LEU A 256 22.73 3.59 25.10
C LEU A 256 21.31 4.00 25.54
N LYS A 257 20.43 3.03 25.76
CA LYS A 257 19.10 3.24 26.34
C LYS A 257 19.22 3.79 27.76
N ASP A 258 20.02 3.19 28.64
CA ASP A 258 20.27 3.67 30.00
C ASP A 258 20.70 5.16 30.01
N LEU A 259 21.67 5.52 29.16
CA LEU A 259 22.18 6.89 29.04
C LEU A 259 21.11 7.87 28.53
N HIS A 260 20.26 7.44 27.60
CA HIS A 260 19.18 8.26 27.09
C HIS A 260 18.06 8.44 28.13
N GLU A 261 17.71 7.41 28.89
CA GLU A 261 16.73 7.50 29.97
C GLU A 261 17.18 8.48 31.06
N LEU A 262 18.46 8.47 31.43
CA LEU A 262 19.06 9.47 32.34
C LEU A 262 18.93 10.91 31.81
N LYS A 263 18.99 11.09 30.49
CA LYS A 263 18.81 12.40 29.85
C LYS A 263 17.33 12.81 29.79
N LEU A 264 16.42 11.87 29.51
CA LEU A 264 14.97 12.11 29.50
C LEU A 264 14.44 12.51 30.88
N GLN A 265 14.99 11.94 31.96
CA GLN A 265 14.67 12.35 33.33
C GLN A 265 14.97 13.82 33.61
N LYS A 266 15.98 14.40 32.95
CA LYS A 266 16.35 15.81 33.11
C LYS A 266 15.57 16.74 32.18
N GLN A 267 15.21 16.24 30.99
CA GLN A 267 14.49 17.00 29.98
C GLN A 267 13.77 16.04 29.03
N SER A 268 12.44 16.10 28.99
CA SER A 268 11.67 15.40 27.96
C SER A 268 12.08 15.92 26.58
N ASN A 269 12.47 15.00 25.70
CA ASN A 269 12.91 15.30 24.34
C ASN A 269 12.36 14.23 23.38
N PRO A 270 11.31 14.55 22.61
CA PRO A 270 10.70 13.62 21.65
C PRO A 270 11.65 13.06 20.59
N ASP A 271 12.69 13.80 20.23
CA ASP A 271 13.70 13.32 19.28
C ASP A 271 14.57 12.22 19.90
N LEU A 272 14.86 12.32 21.20
CA LEU A 272 15.63 11.30 21.90
C LEU A 272 14.83 10.00 22.06
N GLU A 273 13.55 10.11 22.42
CA GLU A 273 12.62 8.96 22.47
C GLU A 273 12.51 8.27 21.10
N SER A 274 12.39 9.06 20.04
CA SER A 274 12.34 8.53 18.66
C SER A 274 13.62 7.79 18.27
N ARG A 275 14.80 8.29 18.68
CA ARG A 275 16.08 7.61 18.44
C ARG A 275 16.18 6.27 19.15
N ILE A 276 15.76 6.20 20.42
CA ILE A 276 15.74 4.94 21.18
C ILE A 276 14.86 3.92 20.46
N ALA A 277 13.63 4.31 20.10
CA ALA A 277 12.69 3.44 19.41
C ALA A 277 13.25 2.93 18.06
N GLN A 278 13.93 3.80 17.31
CA GLN A 278 14.56 3.43 16.04
C GLN A 278 15.71 2.44 16.23
N TYR A 279 16.54 2.58 17.27
CA TYR A 279 17.61 1.64 17.54
C TYR A 279 17.10 0.25 17.94
N GLU A 280 16.05 0.20 18.76
CA GLU A 280 15.40 -1.06 19.15
C GLU A 280 14.76 -1.77 17.96
N LEU A 281 14.02 -1.03 17.13
CA LEU A 281 13.44 -1.57 15.91
C LEU A 281 14.53 -2.08 14.96
N ALA A 282 15.60 -1.31 14.76
CA ALA A 282 16.73 -1.73 13.93
C ALA A 282 17.38 -3.01 14.46
N PHE A 283 17.51 -3.19 15.78
CA PHE A 283 18.05 -4.42 16.34
C PHE A 283 17.18 -5.65 16.02
N ARG A 284 15.85 -5.54 16.22
CA ARG A 284 14.92 -6.64 15.93
C ARG A 284 14.86 -6.98 14.44
N MET A 285 14.85 -5.95 13.60
CA MET A 285 14.90 -6.10 12.14
C MET A 285 16.11 -6.89 11.64
N GLN A 286 17.24 -6.94 12.38
CA GLN A 286 18.43 -7.70 11.96
C GLN A 286 18.12 -9.18 11.71
N GLN A 287 17.19 -9.78 12.47
CA GLN A 287 16.80 -11.18 12.29
C GLN A 287 15.65 -11.33 11.30
N SER A 288 14.66 -10.43 11.33
CA SER A 288 13.44 -10.60 10.54
C SER A 288 13.55 -10.16 9.08
N ILE A 289 14.46 -9.24 8.75
CA ILE A 289 14.64 -8.77 7.36
C ILE A 289 15.14 -9.88 6.43
N PRO A 290 16.15 -10.69 6.78
CA PRO A 290 16.55 -11.84 5.98
C PRO A 290 15.39 -12.80 5.71
N GLU A 291 14.59 -13.13 6.72
CA GLU A 291 13.44 -14.03 6.54
C GLU A 291 12.40 -13.45 5.59
N VAL A 292 12.15 -12.15 5.62
CA VAL A 292 11.14 -11.51 4.76
C VAL A 292 11.62 -11.36 3.32
N THR A 293 12.87 -10.96 3.14
CA THR A 293 13.44 -10.64 1.83
C THR A 293 13.98 -11.86 1.08
N ASN A 294 14.29 -12.94 1.79
CA ASN A 294 14.68 -14.20 1.16
C ASN A 294 13.45 -14.93 0.62
N THR A 295 13.43 -15.13 -0.69
CA THR A 295 12.38 -15.84 -1.42
C THR A 295 12.85 -17.19 -1.96
N ALA A 296 14.02 -17.68 -1.55
CA ALA A 296 14.59 -18.94 -2.07
C ALA A 296 13.68 -20.15 -1.82
N ASP A 297 12.93 -20.14 -0.72
CA ASP A 297 12.01 -21.23 -0.34
C ASP A 297 10.60 -21.05 -0.92
N GLU A 298 10.35 -20.01 -1.73
CA GLU A 298 9.07 -19.85 -2.41
C GLU A 298 8.90 -20.94 -3.47
N PRO A 299 7.73 -21.61 -3.53
CA PRO A 299 7.52 -22.69 -4.47
C PRO A 299 7.41 -22.14 -5.92
N GLU A 300 7.82 -22.94 -6.90
CA GLU A 300 7.89 -22.50 -8.31
C GLU A 300 6.55 -21.99 -8.87
N HIS A 301 5.42 -22.52 -8.38
CA HIS A 301 4.10 -22.03 -8.79
C HIS A 301 3.86 -20.57 -8.38
N THR A 302 4.47 -20.10 -7.29
CA THR A 302 4.40 -18.69 -6.86
C THR A 302 5.17 -17.80 -7.85
N PHE A 303 6.37 -18.20 -8.28
CA PHE A 303 7.09 -17.46 -9.31
C PHE A 303 6.38 -17.46 -10.66
N LYS A 304 5.74 -18.58 -11.02
CA LYS A 304 4.88 -18.64 -12.22
C LYS A 304 3.70 -17.68 -12.12
N LEU A 305 3.08 -17.56 -10.93
CA LEU A 305 1.96 -16.65 -10.69
C LEU A 305 2.40 -15.17 -10.82
N TYR A 306 3.45 -14.74 -10.13
CA TYR A 306 3.94 -13.36 -10.16
C TYR A 306 4.77 -12.99 -11.40
N GLY A 307 5.20 -13.99 -12.17
CA GLY A 307 6.08 -13.87 -13.33
C GLY A 307 7.57 -13.98 -12.96
N GLU A 308 8.40 -14.41 -13.92
CA GLU A 308 9.84 -14.69 -13.72
C GLU A 308 10.63 -13.52 -13.11
N ALA A 309 10.19 -12.28 -13.36
CA ALA A 309 10.80 -11.10 -12.77
C ALA A 309 10.75 -11.11 -11.23
N ALA A 310 9.86 -11.88 -10.60
CA ALA A 310 9.79 -12.06 -9.15
C ALA A 310 11.07 -12.69 -8.56
N LYS A 311 11.84 -13.44 -9.36
CA LYS A 311 13.16 -13.97 -8.98
C LYS A 311 14.27 -12.91 -8.97
N ASN A 312 13.98 -11.69 -9.44
CA ASN A 312 14.95 -10.60 -9.54
C ASN A 312 14.66 -9.51 -8.49
N PRO A 313 15.40 -9.47 -7.36
CA PRO A 313 15.13 -8.53 -6.27
C PRO A 313 15.03 -7.08 -6.73
N GLY A 314 13.99 -6.38 -6.27
CA GLY A 314 13.70 -4.99 -6.63
C GLY A 314 13.00 -4.77 -7.97
N SER A 315 12.71 -5.82 -8.75
CA SER A 315 11.73 -5.72 -9.83
C SER A 315 10.34 -5.41 -9.25
N TYR A 316 9.39 -4.99 -10.09
CA TYR A 316 8.01 -4.80 -9.65
C TYR A 316 7.41 -6.10 -9.11
N SER A 317 7.56 -7.21 -9.84
CA SER A 317 7.08 -8.52 -9.42
C SER A 317 7.68 -8.99 -8.09
N ALA A 318 8.99 -8.79 -7.89
CA ALA A 318 9.65 -9.15 -6.64
C ALA A 318 9.15 -8.30 -5.47
N ASN A 319 8.89 -7.01 -5.72
CA ASN A 319 8.32 -6.12 -4.72
C ASN A 319 6.85 -6.47 -4.38
N CYS A 320 6.04 -6.92 -5.34
CA CYS A 320 4.69 -7.43 -5.07
C CYS A 320 4.75 -8.70 -4.21
N LEU A 321 5.64 -9.64 -4.54
CA LEU A 321 5.85 -10.85 -3.73
C LEU A 321 6.32 -10.51 -2.30
N LEU A 322 7.24 -9.56 -2.18
CA LEU A 322 7.71 -9.04 -0.91
C LEU A 322 6.58 -8.35 -0.12
N ALA A 323 5.71 -7.59 -0.79
CA ALA A 323 4.54 -6.97 -0.16
C ALA A 323 3.59 -8.03 0.43
N ARG A 324 3.37 -9.15 -0.26
CA ARG A 324 2.62 -10.27 0.32
C ARG A 324 3.31 -10.83 1.57
N ARG A 325 4.63 -11.05 1.54
CA ARG A 325 5.41 -11.54 2.70
C ARG A 325 5.40 -10.59 3.90
N LEU A 326 5.38 -9.29 3.63
CA LEU A 326 5.25 -8.23 4.65
C LEU A 326 3.83 -8.21 5.24
N ALA A 327 2.81 -8.38 4.40
CA ALA A 327 1.42 -8.44 4.85
C ALA A 327 1.15 -9.65 5.76
N GLU A 328 1.71 -10.83 5.43
CA GLU A 328 1.66 -12.03 6.29
C GLU A 328 2.26 -11.81 7.67
N ARG A 329 3.25 -10.93 7.78
CA ARG A 329 3.92 -10.57 9.04
C ARG A 329 3.34 -9.32 9.69
N GLY A 330 2.14 -8.89 9.28
CA GLY A 330 1.42 -7.83 9.98
C GLY A 330 1.96 -6.41 9.74
N VAL A 331 2.70 -6.17 8.66
CA VAL A 331 3.07 -4.80 8.27
C VAL A 331 1.81 -4.02 7.88
N ARG A 332 1.61 -2.86 8.51
CA ARG A 332 0.37 -2.08 8.42
C ARG A 332 0.19 -1.37 7.08
N PHE A 333 1.24 -0.76 6.56
CA PHE A 333 1.21 0.00 5.32
C PHE A 333 2.44 -0.32 4.47
N ILE A 334 2.20 -0.85 3.28
CA ILE A 334 3.24 -1.23 2.32
C ILE A 334 3.04 -0.39 1.07
N GLN A 335 3.99 0.48 0.79
CA GLN A 335 3.94 1.37 -0.37
C GLN A 335 4.96 0.93 -1.40
N LEU A 336 4.48 0.49 -2.57
CA LEU A 336 5.32 0.19 -3.72
C LEU A 336 5.22 1.37 -4.70
N TYR A 337 6.36 1.97 -5.05
CA TYR A 337 6.44 2.95 -6.12
C TYR A 337 7.05 2.36 -7.39
N HIS A 338 6.33 2.51 -8.50
CA HIS A 338 6.78 2.12 -9.83
C HIS A 338 6.76 3.32 -10.79
N PRO A 339 7.91 3.98 -11.02
CA PRO A 339 8.03 5.08 -11.97
C PRO A 339 7.89 4.64 -13.43
N GLY A 340 7.66 5.60 -14.34
CA GLY A 340 7.72 5.40 -15.78
C GLY A 340 6.38 5.50 -16.52
N TRP A 341 5.31 5.90 -15.81
CA TRP A 341 3.97 6.06 -16.40
C TRP A 341 3.76 7.41 -17.13
N ASP A 342 4.80 8.25 -17.22
CA ASP A 342 4.73 9.62 -17.72
C ASP A 342 4.87 9.72 -19.26
N GLN A 343 3.93 9.12 -20.00
CA GLN A 343 4.03 9.04 -21.47
C GLN A 343 3.50 10.29 -22.20
N HIS A 344 4.34 11.30 -22.28
CA HIS A 344 4.14 12.48 -23.15
C HIS A 344 4.44 12.22 -24.64
N GLY A 345 5.07 11.09 -24.96
CA GLY A 345 5.33 10.59 -26.31
C GLY A 345 5.61 9.08 -26.29
N GLY A 346 5.59 8.42 -27.45
CA GLY A 346 5.83 6.97 -27.55
C GLY A 346 4.85 6.12 -26.72
N LEU A 347 3.62 6.61 -26.51
CA LEU A 347 2.67 6.07 -25.54
C LEU A 347 2.35 4.59 -25.76
N ILE A 348 2.23 4.13 -27.01
CA ILE A 348 1.89 2.75 -27.33
C ILE A 348 2.96 1.78 -26.77
N GLY A 349 4.23 2.04 -27.09
CA GLY A 349 5.34 1.23 -26.61
C GLY A 349 5.57 1.40 -25.11
N GLY A 350 5.48 2.64 -24.61
CA GLY A 350 5.60 2.96 -23.20
C GLY A 350 4.58 2.22 -22.32
N LEU A 351 3.30 2.27 -22.67
CA LEU A 351 2.24 1.58 -21.91
C LEU A 351 2.36 0.06 -22.02
N ARG A 352 2.69 -0.51 -23.19
CA ARG A 352 2.94 -1.96 -23.30
C ARG A 352 4.09 -2.41 -22.40
N ASN A 353 5.16 -1.61 -22.29
CA ASN A 353 6.28 -1.91 -21.40
C ASN A 353 5.87 -1.82 -19.93
N GLN A 354 5.17 -0.75 -19.52
CA GLN A 354 4.68 -0.61 -18.14
C GLN A 354 3.70 -1.72 -17.76
N ALA A 355 2.78 -2.08 -18.67
CA ALA A 355 1.83 -3.15 -18.46
C ALA A 355 2.53 -4.51 -18.33
N LYS A 356 3.48 -4.83 -19.21
CA LYS A 356 4.29 -6.06 -19.11
C LYS A 356 5.01 -6.20 -17.77
N GLU A 357 5.47 -5.09 -17.19
CA GLU A 357 6.16 -5.10 -15.90
C GLU A 357 5.22 -5.21 -14.69
N THR A 358 3.97 -4.76 -14.81
CA THR A 358 3.09 -4.52 -13.65
C THR A 358 1.82 -5.35 -13.61
N ASP A 359 1.26 -5.73 -14.76
CA ASP A 359 -0.04 -6.39 -14.89
C ASP A 359 -0.09 -7.73 -14.12
N GLN A 360 0.75 -8.68 -14.53
CA GLN A 360 0.79 -10.02 -13.95
C GLN A 360 1.00 -10.00 -12.44
N ALA A 361 1.98 -9.25 -11.95
CA ALA A 361 2.30 -9.22 -10.53
C ALA A 361 1.24 -8.51 -9.67
N SER A 362 0.54 -7.52 -10.23
CA SER A 362 -0.56 -6.85 -9.52
C SER A 362 -1.75 -7.79 -9.36
N ALA A 363 -2.11 -8.53 -10.41
CA ALA A 363 -3.18 -9.53 -10.37
C ALA A 363 -2.82 -10.73 -9.49
N ALA A 364 -1.56 -11.18 -9.57
CA ALA A 364 -1.00 -12.22 -8.72
C ALA A 364 -1.12 -11.87 -7.24
N LEU A 365 -0.81 -10.63 -6.84
CA LEU A 365 -0.91 -10.19 -5.45
C LEU A 365 -2.34 -10.31 -4.90
N VAL A 366 -3.34 -9.88 -5.67
CA VAL A 366 -4.76 -10.01 -5.29
C VAL A 366 -5.13 -11.49 -5.14
N THR A 367 -4.75 -12.30 -6.13
CA THR A 367 -5.05 -13.74 -6.18
C THR A 367 -4.39 -14.50 -5.02
N ASP A 368 -3.11 -14.25 -4.76
CA ASP A 368 -2.31 -14.90 -3.72
C ASP A 368 -2.82 -14.52 -2.32
N LEU A 369 -3.12 -13.24 -2.09
CA LEU A 369 -3.74 -12.82 -0.82
C LEU A 369 -5.13 -13.42 -0.62
N LYS A 370 -5.92 -13.60 -1.69
CA LYS A 370 -7.22 -14.28 -1.63
C LYS A 370 -7.06 -15.76 -1.28
N GLN A 371 -6.12 -16.47 -1.91
CA GLN A 371 -5.82 -17.88 -1.61
C GLN A 371 -5.38 -18.10 -0.17
N ARG A 372 -4.73 -17.09 0.44
CA ARG A 372 -4.25 -17.11 1.81
C ARG A 372 -5.27 -16.62 2.85
N GLY A 373 -6.45 -16.18 2.42
CA GLY A 373 -7.46 -15.59 3.31
C GLY A 373 -7.06 -14.22 3.88
N LEU A 374 -6.09 -13.55 3.26
CA LEU A 374 -5.59 -12.23 3.69
C LEU A 374 -6.21 -11.07 2.91
N LEU A 375 -6.89 -11.33 1.78
CA LEU A 375 -7.52 -10.27 0.98
C LEU A 375 -8.67 -9.58 1.75
N ASP A 376 -9.38 -10.32 2.60
CA ASP A 376 -10.52 -9.77 3.36
C ASP A 376 -10.11 -8.67 4.34
N ASP A 377 -8.91 -8.75 4.93
CA ASP A 377 -8.38 -7.74 5.85
C ASP A 377 -7.20 -6.93 5.27
N THR A 378 -6.94 -7.04 3.96
CA THR A 378 -5.92 -6.25 3.25
C THR A 378 -6.56 -5.42 2.13
N LEU A 379 -6.46 -4.10 2.24
CA LEU A 379 -6.83 -3.20 1.17
C LEU A 379 -5.66 -3.07 0.17
N ILE A 380 -5.87 -3.47 -1.08
CA ILE A 380 -4.92 -3.27 -2.17
C ILE A 380 -5.40 -2.10 -3.02
N ILE A 381 -4.49 -1.20 -3.36
CA ILE A 381 -4.76 -0.03 -4.19
C ILE A 381 -3.76 0.00 -5.32
N TRP A 382 -4.22 0.23 -6.54
CA TRP A 382 -3.37 0.46 -7.70
C TRP A 382 -3.79 1.75 -8.37
N GLY A 383 -2.83 2.63 -8.66
CA GLY A 383 -3.10 3.89 -9.35
C GLY A 383 -1.95 4.89 -9.24
N GLY A 384 -2.11 6.03 -9.88
CA GLY A 384 -1.14 7.14 -9.85
C GLY A 384 -1.71 8.43 -9.24
N GLU A 385 -1.05 9.54 -9.55
CA GLU A 385 -1.34 10.88 -9.04
C GLU A 385 -2.42 11.66 -9.78
N PHE A 386 -2.64 11.33 -11.05
CA PHE A 386 -3.63 11.93 -11.93
C PHE A 386 -3.77 11.08 -13.20
N GLY A 387 -4.56 11.55 -14.17
CA GLY A 387 -4.76 10.90 -15.46
C GLY A 387 -4.05 11.64 -16.60
N ARG A 388 -4.48 11.30 -17.81
CA ARG A 388 -3.92 11.77 -19.07
C ARG A 388 -4.99 12.40 -19.94
N THR A 389 -4.58 13.38 -20.75
CA THR A 389 -5.50 14.13 -21.59
C THR A 389 -6.13 13.25 -22.68
N ASN A 390 -7.36 13.58 -23.07
CA ASN A 390 -7.99 12.94 -24.23
C ASN A 390 -7.41 13.40 -25.57
N TYR A 391 -6.47 14.34 -25.57
CA TYR A 391 -5.78 14.88 -26.72
C TYR A 391 -4.26 14.59 -26.69
N CYS A 392 -3.62 14.73 -27.85
CA CYS A 392 -2.18 14.59 -28.02
C CYS A 392 -1.43 15.80 -27.45
N GLN A 393 -0.38 15.55 -26.65
CA GLN A 393 0.62 16.58 -26.41
C GLN A 393 1.46 16.79 -27.66
N GLY A 394 1.53 18.03 -28.15
CA GLY A 394 2.22 18.34 -29.40
C GLY A 394 1.48 17.85 -30.64
N LYS A 395 2.23 17.50 -31.69
CA LYS A 395 1.65 17.11 -32.99
C LYS A 395 1.24 15.64 -32.99
N LEU A 396 0.03 15.36 -33.46
CA LEU A 396 -0.42 14.01 -33.74
C LEU A 396 0.32 13.46 -34.97
N ASN A 397 1.30 12.58 -34.73
CA ASN A 397 2.16 12.01 -35.77
C ASN A 397 1.94 10.49 -35.89
N GLY A 398 0.79 10.09 -36.44
CA GLY A 398 0.44 8.68 -36.56
C GLY A 398 0.44 7.97 -35.21
N GLU A 399 1.19 6.86 -35.12
CA GLU A 399 1.28 6.04 -33.91
C GLU A 399 2.26 6.58 -32.86
N ASN A 400 3.10 7.56 -33.20
CA ASN A 400 4.03 8.17 -32.26
C ASN A 400 3.43 9.43 -31.63
N PHE A 401 2.58 9.23 -30.64
CA PHE A 401 1.95 10.29 -29.85
C PHE A 401 2.11 10.03 -28.35
N GLY A 402 1.75 11.01 -27.53
CA GLY A 402 1.52 10.83 -26.11
C GLY A 402 0.50 11.84 -25.59
N ARG A 403 0.23 11.77 -24.29
CA ARG A 403 -0.82 12.55 -23.63
C ARG A 403 -0.20 13.42 -22.54
N ASP A 404 -0.76 14.61 -22.39
CA ASP A 404 -0.35 15.53 -21.33
C ASP A 404 -1.05 15.18 -20.01
N HIS A 405 -0.72 15.88 -18.93
CA HIS A 405 -1.33 15.69 -17.61
C HIS A 405 -2.79 16.09 -17.58
N HIS A 406 -3.61 15.27 -16.92
CA HIS A 406 -5.04 15.56 -16.73
C HIS A 406 -5.52 15.22 -15.32
N PRO A 407 -5.61 16.22 -14.42
CA PRO A 407 -5.96 15.97 -13.02
C PRO A 407 -7.47 15.93 -12.75
N ARG A 408 -8.32 16.17 -13.76
CA ARG A 408 -9.77 16.37 -13.56
C ARG A 408 -10.62 15.12 -13.63
N CYS A 409 -10.09 14.05 -14.22
CA CYS A 409 -10.69 12.73 -14.14
C CYS A 409 -9.61 11.69 -14.41
N PHE A 410 -9.50 10.69 -13.55
CA PHE A 410 -8.57 9.58 -13.73
C PHE A 410 -9.06 8.33 -13.02
N SER A 411 -8.41 7.21 -13.34
CA SER A 411 -8.79 5.91 -12.82
C SER A 411 -7.75 5.35 -11.85
N LEU A 412 -8.27 4.69 -10.82
CA LEU A 412 -7.52 3.76 -9.97
C LEU A 412 -8.41 2.53 -9.71
N TRP A 413 -7.84 1.46 -9.20
CA TRP A 413 -8.64 0.35 -8.68
C TRP A 413 -8.25 -0.03 -7.26
N MET A 414 -9.23 -0.56 -6.53
CA MET A 414 -9.12 -1.02 -5.16
C MET A 414 -9.64 -2.46 -5.04
N ALA A 415 -9.03 -3.28 -4.20
CA ALA A 415 -9.43 -4.67 -3.96
C ALA A 415 -9.28 -5.07 -2.50
N GLY A 416 -10.15 -5.96 -2.01
CA GLY A 416 -10.09 -6.45 -0.63
C GLY A 416 -10.43 -5.39 0.43
N GLY A 417 -10.19 -5.74 1.70
CA GLY A 417 -10.32 -4.80 2.83
C GLY A 417 -11.70 -4.13 2.97
N GLY A 418 -12.78 -4.82 2.56
CA GLY A 418 -14.16 -4.32 2.60
C GLY A 418 -14.64 -3.57 1.34
N ILE A 419 -13.82 -3.46 0.29
CA ILE A 419 -14.26 -2.89 -0.99
C ILE A 419 -15.19 -3.83 -1.75
N LYS A 420 -16.18 -3.27 -2.44
CA LYS A 420 -17.07 -3.96 -3.37
C LYS A 420 -16.34 -4.25 -4.69
N GLY A 421 -15.77 -5.45 -4.83
CA GLY A 421 -15.30 -5.96 -6.12
C GLY A 421 -16.43 -6.03 -7.16
N GLY A 422 -16.08 -5.97 -8.44
CA GLY A 422 -17.04 -6.02 -9.54
C GLY A 422 -17.77 -4.70 -9.80
N VAL A 423 -17.31 -3.59 -9.21
CA VAL A 423 -17.98 -2.29 -9.29
C VAL A 423 -17.11 -1.27 -10.01
N THR A 424 -17.69 -0.60 -11.01
CA THR A 424 -17.16 0.66 -11.54
C THR A 424 -17.85 1.83 -10.87
N HIS A 425 -17.10 2.68 -10.18
CA HIS A 425 -17.59 3.88 -9.52
C HIS A 425 -17.23 5.14 -10.30
N GLY A 426 -18.21 6.04 -10.43
CA GLY A 426 -18.03 7.31 -11.11
C GLY A 426 -18.15 7.23 -12.62
N GLU A 427 -18.47 8.37 -13.22
CA GLU A 427 -18.64 8.51 -14.66
C GLU A 427 -17.91 9.77 -15.15
N THR A 428 -17.25 9.68 -16.30
CA THR A 428 -16.66 10.82 -17.00
C THR A 428 -17.45 11.08 -18.28
N ASP A 429 -17.34 12.27 -18.85
CA ASP A 429 -18.04 12.64 -20.08
C ASP A 429 -17.64 11.71 -21.27
N PRO A 430 -18.41 11.72 -22.37
CA PRO A 430 -18.15 10.81 -23.51
C PRO A 430 -16.76 10.96 -24.14
N LEU A 431 -16.06 12.08 -23.91
CA LEU A 431 -14.70 12.29 -24.40
C LEU A 431 -13.64 12.01 -23.32
N GLY A 432 -14.05 11.60 -22.13
CA GLY A 432 -13.20 11.30 -20.99
C GLY A 432 -12.41 12.50 -20.46
N TYR A 433 -12.98 13.71 -20.54
CA TYR A 433 -12.32 14.95 -20.14
C TYR A 433 -12.81 15.50 -18.81
N ASN A 434 -14.10 15.39 -18.50
CA ASN A 434 -14.68 15.87 -17.24
C ASN A 434 -15.36 14.75 -16.48
N ILE A 435 -15.44 14.87 -15.16
CA ILE A 435 -16.36 14.06 -14.36
C ILE A 435 -17.79 14.45 -14.73
N ALA A 436 -18.60 13.46 -15.08
CA ALA A 436 -20.03 13.60 -15.32
C ALA A 436 -20.83 13.31 -14.04
N ASN A 437 -20.43 12.30 -13.25
CA ASN A 437 -21.14 11.92 -12.03
C ASN A 437 -20.23 11.27 -10.99
N ASN A 438 -20.61 11.41 -9.71
CA ASN A 438 -19.96 10.79 -8.54
C ASN A 438 -18.43 10.97 -8.53
N GLY A 439 -17.97 12.23 -8.55
CA GLY A 439 -16.55 12.56 -8.44
C GLY A 439 -15.96 12.15 -7.10
N VAL A 440 -14.73 11.61 -7.13
CA VAL A 440 -13.98 11.27 -5.91
C VAL A 440 -12.76 12.18 -5.83
N HIS A 441 -12.75 13.08 -4.86
CA HIS A 441 -11.58 13.90 -4.61
C HIS A 441 -10.49 13.09 -3.91
N VAL A 442 -9.23 13.50 -4.01
CA VAL A 442 -8.10 12.84 -3.29
C VAL A 442 -8.37 12.76 -1.78
N HIS A 443 -9.02 13.77 -1.21
CA HIS A 443 -9.40 13.75 0.20
C HIS A 443 -10.51 12.74 0.53
N ASP A 444 -11.48 12.53 -0.36
CA ASP A 444 -12.53 11.52 -0.20
C ASP A 444 -11.93 10.12 -0.23
N PHE A 445 -10.95 9.91 -1.12
CA PHE A 445 -10.15 8.69 -1.17
C PHE A 445 -9.39 8.43 0.14
N HIS A 446 -8.72 9.44 0.71
CA HIS A 446 -8.07 9.31 2.01
C HIS A 446 -9.04 9.03 3.15
N ALA A 447 -10.16 9.75 3.20
CA ALA A 447 -11.22 9.54 4.18
C ALA A 447 -11.76 8.11 4.11
N THR A 448 -11.97 7.60 2.91
CA THR A 448 -12.46 6.24 2.65
C THR A 448 -11.46 5.18 3.11
N ILE A 449 -10.16 5.34 2.85
CA ILE A 449 -9.12 4.41 3.33
C ILE A 449 -9.10 4.36 4.86
N LEU A 450 -9.07 5.52 5.52
CA LEU A 450 -9.07 5.60 6.98
C LEU A 450 -10.34 4.99 7.57
N HIS A 451 -11.49 5.22 6.93
CA HIS A 451 -12.75 4.60 7.32
C HIS A 451 -12.68 3.07 7.24
N LEU A 452 -12.12 2.48 6.18
CA LEU A 452 -11.97 1.03 6.09
C LEU A 452 -11.09 0.45 7.21
N LEU A 453 -10.18 1.25 7.77
CA LEU A 453 -9.31 0.87 8.89
C LEU A 453 -9.91 1.21 10.26
N GLY A 454 -11.18 1.58 10.33
CA GLY A 454 -11.87 1.90 11.59
C GLY A 454 -11.57 3.31 12.11
N ILE A 455 -10.98 4.19 11.31
CA ILE A 455 -10.59 5.54 11.71
C ILE A 455 -11.55 6.56 11.11
N ASP A 456 -12.34 7.23 11.94
CA ASP A 456 -12.86 8.56 11.62
C ASP A 456 -11.70 9.55 11.40
N HIS A 457 -11.51 9.96 10.14
CA HIS A 457 -10.41 10.84 9.74
C HIS A 457 -10.51 12.23 10.39
N GLU A 458 -11.70 12.69 10.78
CA GLU A 458 -11.93 13.98 11.45
C GLU A 458 -11.33 14.05 12.84
N ARG A 459 -11.24 12.90 13.49
CA ARG A 459 -10.76 12.76 14.86
C ARG A 459 -9.27 12.46 14.95
N LEU A 460 -8.64 12.02 13.85
CA LEU A 460 -7.20 11.80 13.79
C LEU A 460 -6.45 13.14 13.65
N THR A 461 -6.16 13.76 14.80
CA THR A 461 -5.56 15.09 14.87
C THR A 461 -4.23 15.09 15.64
N TYR A 462 -3.33 16.02 15.29
CA TYR A 462 -2.06 16.22 15.98
C TYR A 462 -1.83 17.70 16.28
N LYS A 463 -1.34 18.03 17.49
CA LYS A 463 -1.03 19.40 17.89
C LYS A 463 0.39 19.76 17.46
N TYR A 464 0.52 20.70 16.52
CA TYR A 464 1.80 21.19 16.02
C TYR A 464 1.80 22.72 15.97
N GLN A 465 2.85 23.36 16.51
CA GLN A 465 3.00 24.82 16.57
C GLN A 465 1.74 25.56 17.08
N GLY A 466 1.08 25.00 18.10
CA GLY A 466 -0.10 25.61 18.71
C GLY A 466 -1.43 25.33 18.00
N ARG A 467 -1.44 24.72 16.80
CA ARG A 467 -2.65 24.35 16.05
C ARG A 467 -2.88 22.85 16.07
N ARG A 468 -4.15 22.42 16.15
CA ARG A 468 -4.53 21.02 15.88
C ARG A 468 -4.74 20.84 14.37
N PHE A 469 -3.95 19.94 13.79
CA PHE A 469 -4.07 19.55 12.39
C PHE A 469 -4.82 18.23 12.31
N ARG A 470 -5.91 18.19 11.54
CA ARG A 470 -6.41 16.92 11.01
C ARG A 470 -5.43 16.43 9.93
N LEU A 471 -5.09 15.15 9.95
CA LEU A 471 -4.04 14.63 9.08
C LEU A 471 -4.45 14.63 7.59
N THR A 472 -5.73 14.44 7.28
CA THR A 472 -6.35 14.54 5.95
C THR A 472 -6.82 15.95 5.56
N ASP A 473 -6.19 16.98 6.12
CA ASP A 473 -6.55 18.39 5.92
C ASP A 473 -7.97 18.78 6.37
N VAL A 474 -8.75 19.61 5.66
CA VAL A 474 -10.09 20.05 6.09
C VAL A 474 -11.23 19.62 5.14
N HIS A 475 -10.95 18.69 4.22
CA HIS A 475 -11.87 18.19 3.20
C HIS A 475 -12.00 16.67 3.18
N GLY A 476 -12.99 16.10 2.52
CA GLY A 476 -13.06 14.66 2.32
C GLY A 476 -14.28 14.06 2.97
N GLU A 477 -15.00 13.29 2.19
CA GLU A 477 -16.17 12.51 2.59
C GLU A 477 -15.95 11.03 2.28
N VAL A 478 -16.53 10.15 3.09
CA VAL A 478 -16.39 8.70 2.88
C VAL A 478 -17.24 8.29 1.68
N VAL A 479 -16.62 7.64 0.69
CA VAL A 479 -17.29 7.10 -0.49
C VAL A 479 -17.98 5.78 -0.14
N SER A 480 -19.11 5.86 0.54
CA SER A 480 -19.86 4.68 1.03
C SER A 480 -20.32 3.72 -0.07
N ASN A 481 -20.53 4.23 -1.28
CA ASN A 481 -21.02 3.45 -2.42
C ASN A 481 -20.08 2.29 -2.83
N ILE A 482 -18.78 2.39 -2.55
CA ILE A 482 -17.78 1.35 -2.88
C ILE A 482 -17.45 0.41 -1.72
N ILE A 483 -18.06 0.57 -0.55
CA ILE A 483 -17.81 -0.22 0.67
C ILE A 483 -18.91 -1.27 0.86
N ARG A 484 -18.55 -2.50 1.25
CA ARG A 484 -19.47 -3.63 1.54
C ARG A 484 -20.21 -3.52 2.86
#